data_AF-A0A9C9KUV7-F1
#
_entry.id   AF-A0A9C9KUV7-F1
#
_cell.length_a   1.000
_cell.length_b   1.000
_cell.length_c   1.000
_cell.angle_alpha   90.00
_cell.angle_beta   90.00
_cell.angle_gamma   90.00
#
_symmetry.space_group_name_H-M   'P 1'
#
loop_
_entity.id
_entity.type
_entity.pdbx_description
1 polymer ?
#
loop_
_entity_poly.entity_id
_entity_poly.type
_entity_poly.pdbx_seq_one_letter_code
_entity_poly.pdbx_strand_id
1 'polypeptide(L)'
;MERCPNCRAVHEESEQCRRCGMDFTPLLAAEAAADTLVRYALIHLGAGDTTAAVRSLRRALTLHHDPYIDLLLRFAGERQGDGTTGTLLT
;
A
#
# COMPACT_ATOMS: atom_id res chain seq x y z
N MET A 1 -5.71 -10.82 -3.87
CA MET A 1 -6.68 -11.12 -4.96
C MET A 1 -7.73 -12.18 -4.59
N GLU A 2 -9.03 -11.93 -4.83
CA GLU A 2 -10.12 -12.89 -4.52
C GLU A 2 -10.60 -13.73 -5.73
N ARG A 3 -10.46 -13.19 -6.95
CA ARG A 3 -10.88 -13.83 -8.20
C ARG A 3 -9.86 -13.62 -9.30
N CYS A 4 -9.77 -14.59 -10.21
CA CYS A 4 -8.96 -14.49 -11.42
C CYS A 4 -9.39 -13.26 -12.24
N PRO A 5 -8.48 -12.32 -12.58
CA PRO A 5 -8.83 -11.13 -13.34
C PRO A 5 -9.20 -11.45 -14.79
N ASN A 6 -8.70 -12.56 -15.34
CA ASN A 6 -8.99 -12.98 -16.71
C ASN A 6 -10.35 -13.68 -16.85
N CYS A 7 -10.61 -14.72 -16.05
CA CYS A 7 -11.80 -15.59 -16.21
C CYS A 7 -12.81 -15.55 -15.05
N ARG A 8 -12.55 -14.74 -14.01
CA ARG A 8 -13.39 -14.54 -12.81
C ARG A 8 -13.66 -15.78 -11.96
N ALA A 9 -12.94 -16.89 -12.19
CA ALA A 9 -12.93 -18.04 -11.28
C ALA A 9 -12.47 -17.61 -9.88
N VAL A 10 -13.00 -18.25 -8.84
CA VAL A 10 -12.53 -18.06 -7.46
C VAL A 10 -11.05 -18.43 -7.39
N HIS A 11 -10.27 -17.61 -6.69
CA HIS A 11 -8.86 -17.88 -6.45
C HIS A 11 -8.71 -18.82 -5.24
N GLU A 12 -7.86 -19.84 -5.37
CA GLU A 12 -7.64 -20.88 -4.37
C GLU A 12 -6.17 -20.86 -3.87
N GLU A 13 -5.62 -19.65 -3.68
CA GLU A 13 -4.25 -19.42 -3.19
C GLU A 13 -3.15 -20.11 -4.03
N SER A 14 -3.38 -20.24 -5.34
CA SER A 14 -2.46 -20.86 -6.29
C SER A 14 -1.74 -19.83 -7.14
N GLU A 15 -0.51 -20.11 -7.57
CA GLU A 15 0.23 -19.23 -8.49
C GLU A 15 -0.37 -19.19 -9.90
N GLN A 16 -1.29 -20.09 -10.23
CA GLN A 16 -1.94 -20.16 -11.54
C GLN A 16 -3.45 -20.39 -11.43
N CYS A 17 -4.21 -19.88 -12.38
CA CYS A 17 -5.64 -20.12 -12.45
C CYS A 17 -5.95 -21.56 -12.90
N ARG A 18 -6.63 -22.34 -12.05
CA ARG A 18 -7.10 -23.69 -12.41
C ARG A 18 -8.02 -23.75 -13.64
N ARG A 19 -8.69 -22.65 -13.99
CA ARG A 19 -9.67 -22.59 -15.09
C ARG A 19 -9.05 -22.16 -16.41
N CYS A 20 -8.25 -21.10 -16.40
CA CYS A 20 -7.74 -20.49 -17.63
C CYS A 20 -6.22 -20.56 -17.78
N GLY A 21 -5.50 -21.11 -16.79
CA GLY A 21 -4.04 -21.24 -16.83
C GLY A 21 -3.28 -19.91 -16.71
N MET A 22 -3.96 -18.80 -16.42
CA MET A 22 -3.27 -17.51 -16.20
C MET A 22 -2.30 -17.63 -15.03
N ASP A 23 -1.06 -17.20 -15.25
CA ASP A 23 -0.05 -17.04 -14.21
C ASP A 23 -0.34 -15.80 -13.35
N PHE A 24 -0.44 -15.99 -12.04
CA PHE A 24 -0.67 -14.97 -11.03
C PHE A 24 0.61 -14.53 -10.34
N THR A 25 1.75 -15.20 -10.55
CA THR A 25 3.04 -14.85 -9.94
C THR A 25 3.36 -13.35 -9.98
N PRO A 26 3.28 -12.64 -11.13
CA PRO A 26 3.57 -11.21 -11.16
C PRO A 26 2.54 -10.35 -10.39
N LEU A 27 1.29 -10.79 -10.33
CA LEU A 27 0.22 -10.09 -9.61
C LEU A 27 0.39 -10.24 -8.10
N LEU A 28 0.67 -11.46 -7.63
CA LEU A 28 0.96 -11.75 -6.23
C LEU A 28 2.22 -11.01 -5.76
N ALA A 29 3.25 -10.94 -6.60
CA ALA A 29 4.46 -10.17 -6.32
C ALA A 29 4.17 -8.67 -6.17
N ALA A 30 3.27 -8.10 -6.99
CA ALA A 30 2.86 -6.71 -6.87
C ALA A 30 2.09 -6.44 -5.57
N GLU A 31 1.17 -7.33 -5.17
CA GLU A 31 0.45 -7.24 -3.89
C GLU A 31 1.44 -7.28 -2.71
N ALA A 32 2.37 -8.25 -2.67
CA ALA A 32 3.37 -8.36 -1.60
C ALA A 32 4.33 -7.16 -1.53
N ALA A 33 4.68 -6.58 -2.68
CA ALA A 33 5.50 -5.37 -2.75
C ALA A 33 4.74 -4.15 -2.21
N ALA A 34 3.44 -4.03 -2.50
CA ALA A 34 2.59 -2.97 -1.93
C ALA A 34 2.53 -3.08 -0.39
N ASP A 35 2.31 -4.28 0.15
CA ASP A 35 2.28 -4.53 1.60
C ASP A 35 3.59 -4.14 2.29
N THR A 36 4.72 -4.40 1.63
CA THR A 36 6.03 -4.02 2.14
C THR A 36 6.19 -2.51 2.22
N LEU A 37 5.73 -1.78 1.20
CA LEU A 37 5.75 -0.32 1.18
C LEU A 37 4.82 0.28 2.25
N VAL A 38 3.65 -0.32 2.49
CA VAL A 38 2.74 0.08 3.57
C VAL A 38 3.42 -0.09 4.93
N ARG A 39 4.10 -1.22 5.18
CA ARG A 39 4.87 -1.42 6.42
C ARG A 39 5.95 -0.35 6.61
N TYR A 40 6.70 0.00 5.56
CA TYR A 40 7.67 1.10 5.62
C TYR A 40 7.00 2.44 5.92
N ALA A 41 5.84 2.72 5.32
CA ALA A 41 5.11 3.94 5.60
C ALA A 41 4.70 4.04 7.08
N LEU A 42 4.22 2.95 7.68
CA LEU A 42 3.87 2.91 9.10
C LEU A 42 5.08 3.16 10.01
N ILE A 43 6.24 2.57 9.67
CA ILE A 43 7.50 2.84 10.39
C ILE A 43 7.86 4.33 10.32
N HIS A 44 7.78 4.93 9.12
CA HIS A 44 8.06 6.36 8.94
C HIS A 44 7.06 7.26 9.69
N LEU A 45 5.77 6.91 9.69
CA LEU A 45 4.75 7.62 10.46
C LEU A 45 5.05 7.57 11.97
N GLY A 46 5.42 6.39 12.49
CA GLY A 46 5.82 6.22 13.88
C GLY A 46 7.06 7.04 14.26
N ALA A 47 7.97 7.25 13.31
CA ALA A 47 9.14 8.11 13.47
C ALA A 47 8.85 9.61 13.23
N GLY A 48 7.63 9.98 12.84
CA GLY A 48 7.25 11.36 12.50
C GLY A 48 7.69 11.84 11.12
N ASP A 49 8.35 10.99 10.31
CA ASP A 49 8.75 11.31 8.94
C ASP A 49 7.57 11.12 7.97
N THR A 50 6.66 12.08 8.00
CA THR A 50 5.46 12.07 7.15
C THR A 50 5.79 12.14 5.66
N THR A 51 6.89 12.78 5.27
CA THR A 51 7.33 12.87 3.87
C THR A 51 7.72 11.50 3.31
N ALA A 52 8.56 10.75 4.04
CA ALA A 52 8.94 9.40 3.62
C ALA A 52 7.73 8.45 3.64
N ALA A 53 6.84 8.60 4.62
CA ALA A 53 5.60 7.83 4.68
C ALA A 53 4.73 8.05 3.42
N VAL A 54 4.45 9.32 3.07
CA VAL A 54 3.65 9.65 1.87
C VAL A 54 4.30 9.09 0.59
N ARG A 55 5.62 9.15 0.47
CA ARG A 55 6.34 8.58 -0.68
C ARG A 55 6.13 7.07 -0.78
N SER A 56 6.25 6.35 0.33
CA SER A 56 6.03 4.89 0.37
C SER A 56 4.58 4.52 0.03
N LEU A 57 3.59 5.24 0.58
CA LEU A 57 2.17 5.01 0.32
C LEU A 57 1.80 5.28 -1.15
N ARG A 58 2.29 6.38 -1.73
CA ARG A 58 2.08 6.66 -3.17
C ARG A 58 2.67 5.58 -4.04
N ARG A 59 3.84 5.03 -3.68
CA ARG A 59 4.43 3.91 -4.42
C ARG A 59 3.60 2.64 -4.30
N ALA A 60 3.05 2.35 -3.12
CA ALA A 60 2.16 1.21 -2.91
C ALA A 60 0.91 1.30 -3.81
N LEU A 61 0.29 2.49 -3.93
CA LEU A 61 -0.86 2.72 -4.83
C LEU A 61 -0.56 2.45 -6.31
N THR A 62 0.69 2.62 -6.76
CA THR A 62 1.05 2.28 -8.15
C THR A 62 1.08 0.79 -8.43
N LEU A 63 1.11 -0.04 -7.39
CA LEU A 63 1.17 -1.50 -7.48
C LEU A 63 -0.18 -2.14 -7.19
N HIS A 64 -0.87 -1.66 -6.17
CA HIS A 64 -2.16 -2.19 -5.74
C HIS A 64 -3.03 -1.07 -5.16
N HIS A 65 -4.26 -0.96 -5.67
CA HIS A 65 -5.22 0.01 -5.15
C HIS A 65 -5.95 -0.58 -3.94
N ASP A 66 -5.68 -0.04 -2.76
CA ASP A 66 -6.28 -0.46 -1.49
C ASP A 66 -6.82 0.78 -0.74
N PRO A 67 -8.13 0.82 -0.38
CA PRO A 67 -8.73 1.91 0.40
C PRO A 67 -8.01 2.22 1.71
N TYR A 68 -7.32 1.23 2.31
CA TYR A 68 -6.50 1.45 3.51
C TYR A 68 -5.33 2.41 3.24
N ILE A 69 -4.71 2.33 2.06
CA ILE A 69 -3.60 3.21 1.68
C ILE A 69 -4.08 4.66 1.53
N ASP A 70 -5.28 4.87 0.98
CA ASP A 70 -5.88 6.21 0.87
C ASP A 70 -6.13 6.84 2.24
N LEU A 71 -6.61 6.05 3.21
CA LEU A 71 -6.81 6.51 4.59
C LEU A 71 -5.49 6.93 5.24
N LEU A 72 -4.42 6.15 5.04
CA LEU A 72 -3.08 6.48 5.55
C LEU A 72 -2.51 7.73 4.90
N LEU A 73 -2.75 7.95 3.60
CA LEU A 73 -2.32 9.18 2.91
C LEU A 73 -2.99 10.42 3.47
N ARG A 74 -4.31 10.34 3.73
CA ARG A 74 -5.05 11.43 4.36
C ARG A 74 -4.49 11.75 5.75
N PHE A 75 -4.31 10.71 6.57
CA PHE A 75 -3.72 10.85 7.90
C PHE A 75 -2.31 11.47 7.88
N ALA A 76 -1.45 11.02 6.96
CA ALA A 76 -0.11 11.56 6.80
C ALA A 76 -0.12 13.04 6.35
N GLY A 77 -1.08 13.41 5.50
CA GLY A 77 -1.27 14.79 5.02
C GLY A 77 -1.73 15.74 6.13
N GLU A 78 -2.65 15.31 6.99
CA GLU A 78 -3.09 16.09 8.16
C GLU A 78 -1.89 16.40 9.09
N ARG A 79 -1.03 15.41 9.34
CA ARG A 79 0.19 15.57 10.15
C ARG A 79 1.28 16.44 9.52
N GLN A 80 1.30 16.58 8.18
CA GLN A 80 2.21 17.52 7.51
C GLN A 80 1.79 18.97 7.74
N GLY A 81 0.49 19.24 7.81
CA GLY A 81 -0.06 20.57 8.11
C GLY A 81 0.22 21.02 9.55
N ASP A 82 0.21 20.09 10.50
CA ASP A 82 0.46 20.38 11.93
C ASP A 82 1.92 20.76 12.25
N GLY A 83 2.86 20.49 11.34
CA GLY A 83 4.29 20.73 11.51
C GLY A 83 4.72 22.20 11.57
N THR A 84 3.79 23.16 11.40
CA THR A 84 4.10 24.60 11.48
C THR A 84 3.98 25.17 12.91
N THR A 85 3.52 24.38 13.89
CA THR A 85 3.30 24.88 15.28
C THR A 85 4.21 24.20 16.33
N GLY A 86 5.38 23.70 15.91
CA GLY A 86 6.28 22.91 16.78
C GLY A 86 7.65 23.55 17.09
N THR A 87 7.81 24.88 17.03
CA THR A 87 9.10 25.56 17.34
C THR A 87 9.02 26.60 18.46
N LEU A 88 8.08 26.48 19.39
CA LEU A 88 8.19 27.24 20.64
C LEU A 88 7.98 26.27 21.79
N LEU A 89 9.09 25.95 22.47
CA LEU A 89 9.25 26.04 23.92
C LEU A 89 10.76 25.93 24.20
N THR A 90 11.35 27.10 24.45
CA THR A 90 12.52 27.32 25.31
C THR A 90 12.42 26.59 26.64
#